data_AF-A0AA36AUN7-F1
#
_entry.id   AF-A0AA36AUN7-F1
#
_cell.length_a   1.000
_cell.length_b   1.000
_cell.length_c   1.000
_cell.angle_alpha   90.00
_cell.angle_beta   90.00
_cell.angle_gamma   90.00
#
_symmetry.space_group_name_H-M   'P 1'
#
loop_
_entity.id
_entity.type
_entity.pdbx_description
1 polymer ?
#
loop_
_entity_poly.entity_id
_entity_poly.type
_entity_poly.pdbx_seq_one_letter_code
_entity_poly.pdbx_strand_id
1 'polypeptide(L)'
;MLATWIILVIILFILIVFCLILCFCKRLKPKSEPEIYGDHNPNLDFYSNSRKSEPNGDYIEDILENWFGDYEKLERHHGYIQWLFPNKVTGLNRHAFRLNDYEIQEISRNEVLRDRVKRSFHLMLDFYGMSMTGDCQFALSLSSNDRIKNLKESPHNFLRITRILTALGEFGLRREQKNWLRFLEGMVKRGILKEADYSLNNFWTPAVQAFDR
;
A
#
# COMPACT_ATOMS: atom_id res chain seq x y z
N MET A 1 40.42 29.63 31.07
CA MET A 1 39.91 29.32 29.72
C MET A 1 39.62 27.84 29.46
N LEU A 2 40.35 26.86 30.06
CA LEU A 2 40.07 25.43 29.84
C LEU A 2 38.75 24.93 30.46
N ALA A 3 38.37 25.44 31.64
CA ALA A 3 37.19 24.96 32.38
C ALA A 3 35.86 25.26 31.68
N THR A 4 35.76 26.39 30.96
CA THR A 4 34.55 26.79 30.24
C THR A 4 34.29 25.92 29.01
N TRP A 5 35.35 25.43 28.35
CA TRP A 5 35.23 24.52 27.21
C TRP A 5 34.75 23.13 27.63
N ILE A 6 35.24 22.61 28.76
CA ILE A 6 34.81 21.32 29.30
C ILE A 6 33.32 21.36 29.68
N ILE A 7 32.88 22.45 30.31
CA ILE A 7 31.46 22.64 30.66
C ILE A 7 30.58 22.70 29.41
N LEU A 8 31.01 23.40 28.36
CA LEU A 8 30.26 23.47 27.09
C LEU A 8 30.13 22.09 26.41
N VAL A 9 31.19 21.30 26.41
CA VAL A 9 31.19 19.95 25.81
C VAL A 9 30.27 19.01 26.59
N ILE A 10 30.28 19.07 27.92
CA ILE A 10 29.39 18.27 28.77
C ILE A 10 27.93 18.65 28.55
N ILE A 11 27.61 19.95 28.48
CA ILE A 11 26.25 20.43 28.21
C ILE A 11 25.78 19.97 26.83
N LEU A 12 26.63 20.08 25.80
CA LEU A 12 26.30 19.62 24.45
C LEU A 12 26.05 18.11 24.41
N PHE A 13 26.87 17.32 25.12
CA PHE A 13 26.70 15.86 25.19
C PHE A 13 25.40 15.47 25.92
N ILE A 14 25.07 16.14 27.02
CA ILE A 14 23.81 15.92 27.76
C ILE A 14 22.61 16.28 26.86
N LEU A 15 22.67 17.40 26.12
CA LEU A 15 21.61 17.79 25.19
C LEU A 15 21.43 16.77 24.06
N ILE A 16 22.51 16.24 23.50
CA ILE A 16 22.47 15.21 22.45
C ILE A 16 21.86 13.92 23.00
N VAL A 17 22.30 13.44 24.17
CA VAL A 17 21.77 12.23 24.80
C VAL A 17 20.29 12.40 25.15
N PHE A 18 19.90 13.55 25.69
CA PHE A 18 18.49 13.86 25.98
C PHE A 18 17.65 13.90 24.70
N CYS A 19 18.17 14.47 23.61
CA CYS A 19 17.50 14.50 22.32
C CYS A 19 17.37 13.09 21.69
N LEU A 20 18.39 12.25 21.84
CA LEU A 20 18.36 10.85 21.39
C LEU A 20 17.37 10.01 22.21
N ILE A 21 17.31 10.20 23.53
CA ILE A 21 16.32 9.55 24.41
C ILE A 21 14.90 9.99 24.04
N LEU A 22 14.67 11.29 23.83
CA LEU A 22 13.37 11.80 23.37
C LEU A 22 12.98 11.26 21.98
N CYS A 23 13.94 11.15 21.05
CA CYS A 23 13.72 10.53 19.74
C CYS A 23 13.42 9.03 19.85
N PHE A 24 14.10 8.31 20.75
CA PHE A 24 13.88 6.89 20.99
C PHE A 24 12.51 6.63 21.67
N CYS A 25 12.14 7.43 22.67
CA CYS A 25 10.81 7.38 23.31
C CYS A 25 9.68 7.76 22.33
N LYS A 26 9.88 8.70 21.40
CA LYS A 26 8.91 8.97 20.32
C LYS A 26 8.72 7.80 19.34
N ARG A 27 9.71 6.90 19.25
CA ARG A 27 9.69 5.72 18.37
C ARG A 27 8.97 4.52 19.01
N LEU A 28 8.90 4.49 20.33
CA LEU A 28 8.12 3.53 21.11
C LEU A 28 6.74 4.12 21.44
N LYS A 29 5.96 4.48 20.40
CA LYS A 29 4.52 4.58 20.60
C LYS A 29 4.00 3.15 20.79
N PRO A 30 3.16 2.88 21.82
CA PRO A 30 2.50 1.58 21.92
C PRO A 30 1.77 1.29 20.61
N LYS A 31 1.73 0.01 20.21
CA LYS A 31 0.80 -0.46 19.18
C LYS A 31 -0.58 0.02 19.61
N SER A 32 -1.09 1.06 18.94
CA SER A 32 -2.46 1.53 19.13
C SER A 32 -3.37 0.30 19.06
N GLU A 33 -4.18 0.09 20.09
CA GLU A 33 -5.26 -0.89 20.11
C GLU A 33 -6.07 -0.80 18.79
N PRO A 34 -6.65 -1.91 18.30
CA PRO A 34 -7.55 -1.83 17.16
C PRO A 34 -8.65 -0.82 17.50
N GLU A 35 -8.77 0.25 16.71
CA GLU A 35 -9.96 1.10 16.74
C GLU A 35 -11.14 0.20 16.33
N ILE A 36 -11.87 -0.31 17.33
CA ILE A 36 -13.12 -1.03 17.11
C ILE A 36 -14.14 0.05 16.78
N TYR A 37 -14.48 0.21 15.50
CA TYR A 37 -15.44 1.20 15.01
C TYR A 37 -16.91 0.81 15.31
N GLY A 38 -17.19 0.29 16.51
CA GLY A 38 -18.52 -0.22 16.89
C GLY A 38 -19.01 -1.34 15.96
N ASP A 39 -20.31 -1.37 15.65
CA ASP A 39 -20.95 -2.30 14.71
C ASP A 39 -20.65 -2.00 13.22
N HIS A 40 -19.83 -0.99 12.93
CA HIS A 40 -19.59 -0.54 11.56
C HIS A 40 -18.38 -1.24 10.93
N ASN A 41 -18.58 -1.75 9.72
CA ASN A 41 -17.56 -2.43 8.91
C ASN A 41 -17.34 -1.65 7.61
N PRO A 42 -16.69 -0.47 7.66
CA PRO A 42 -16.64 0.46 6.54
C PRO A 42 -15.89 -0.08 5.31
N ASN A 43 -14.91 -0.98 5.48
CA ASN A 43 -14.30 -1.63 4.32
C ASN A 43 -15.29 -2.61 3.70
N LEU A 44 -16.00 -3.39 4.52
CA LEU A 44 -17.04 -4.30 4.03
C LEU A 44 -18.18 -3.53 3.35
N ASP A 45 -18.61 -2.41 3.89
CA ASP A 45 -19.62 -1.55 3.27
C ASP A 45 -19.15 -1.02 1.92
N PHE A 46 -17.90 -0.56 1.83
CA PHE A 46 -17.32 -0.10 0.57
C PHE A 46 -17.28 -1.22 -0.46
N TYR A 47 -16.79 -2.40 -0.06
CA TYR A 47 -16.75 -3.58 -0.92
C TYR A 47 -18.15 -4.08 -1.27
N SER A 48 -19.14 -3.89 -0.41
CA SER A 48 -20.56 -4.20 -0.66
C SER A 48 -21.24 -3.18 -1.57
N ASN A 49 -20.51 -2.16 -2.02
CA ASN A 49 -21.02 -1.07 -2.84
C ASN A 49 -22.10 -0.23 -2.12
N SER A 50 -22.16 -0.26 -0.78
CA SER A 50 -23.13 0.48 0.02
C SER A 50 -22.60 1.85 0.47
N ARG A 51 -21.30 2.12 0.31
CA ARG A 51 -20.69 3.44 0.55
C ARG A 51 -19.59 3.78 -0.44
N LYS A 52 -19.34 5.09 -0.56
CA LYS A 52 -18.27 5.64 -1.38
C LYS A 52 -16.92 5.60 -0.67
N SER A 53 -15.86 5.50 -1.45
CA SER A 53 -14.51 5.79 -0.98
C SER A 53 -14.35 7.29 -0.66
N GLU A 54 -13.54 7.58 0.35
CA GLU A 54 -13.33 8.94 0.86
C GLU A 54 -11.84 9.28 1.03
N PRO A 55 -11.43 10.55 0.89
CA PRO A 55 -12.26 11.70 0.48
C PRO A 55 -12.54 11.73 -1.03
N ASN A 56 -13.69 12.31 -1.41
CA ASN A 56 -14.09 12.62 -2.80
C ASN A 56 -14.00 11.45 -3.80
N GLY A 57 -14.13 10.20 -3.34
CA GLY A 57 -14.09 9.02 -4.20
C GLY A 57 -15.48 8.63 -4.68
N ASP A 58 -15.60 7.39 -5.13
CA ASP A 58 -16.86 6.83 -5.61
C ASP A 58 -17.16 5.46 -5.01
N TYR A 59 -18.32 4.91 -5.37
CA TYR A 59 -18.64 3.51 -5.10
C TYR A 59 -17.68 2.58 -5.84
N ILE A 60 -17.46 1.37 -5.31
CA ILE A 60 -16.48 0.45 -5.88
C ILE A 60 -16.83 0.05 -7.31
N GLU A 61 -18.11 -0.18 -7.64
CA GLU A 61 -18.51 -0.50 -9.02
C GLU A 61 -18.27 0.68 -9.97
N ASP A 62 -18.60 1.91 -9.55
CA ASP A 62 -18.34 3.10 -10.36
C ASP A 62 -16.84 3.29 -10.65
N ILE A 63 -15.98 2.99 -9.66
CA ILE A 63 -14.52 3.00 -9.83
C ILE A 63 -14.10 1.92 -10.84
N LEU A 64 -14.56 0.69 -10.65
CA LEU A 64 -14.14 -0.45 -11.45
C LEU A 64 -14.64 -0.38 -12.90
N GLU A 65 -15.80 0.22 -13.14
CA GLU A 65 -16.40 0.37 -14.47
C GLU A 65 -15.88 1.61 -15.19
N ASN A 66 -15.80 2.75 -14.51
CA ASN A 66 -15.60 4.04 -15.18
C ASN A 66 -14.17 4.61 -15.09
N TRP A 67 -13.30 4.06 -14.22
CA TRP A 67 -11.95 4.61 -14.03
C TRP A 67 -10.87 3.77 -14.73
N PHE A 68 -11.22 2.63 -15.32
CA PHE A 68 -10.30 1.82 -16.09
C PHE A 68 -9.80 2.61 -17.32
N GLY A 69 -8.47 2.70 -17.50
CA GLY A 69 -7.86 3.53 -18.54
C GLY A 69 -7.83 5.04 -18.26
N ASP A 70 -8.51 5.55 -17.22
CA ASP A 70 -8.43 6.96 -16.81
C ASP A 70 -7.22 7.20 -15.89
N TYR A 71 -6.04 7.18 -16.51
CA TYR A 71 -4.77 7.26 -15.79
C TYR A 71 -4.54 8.60 -15.11
N GLU A 72 -5.06 9.70 -15.65
CA GLU A 72 -4.93 11.01 -15.02
C GLU A 72 -5.71 11.06 -13.70
N LYS A 73 -6.93 10.53 -13.70
CA LYS A 73 -7.77 10.43 -12.50
C LYS A 73 -7.14 9.55 -11.44
N LEU A 74 -6.63 8.37 -11.81
CA LEU A 74 -5.97 7.43 -10.89
C LEU A 74 -4.65 7.98 -10.31
N GLU A 75 -3.93 8.82 -11.06
CA GLU A 75 -2.73 9.47 -10.55
C GLU A 75 -3.08 10.61 -9.56
N ARG A 76 -3.99 11.52 -9.95
CA ARG A 76 -4.37 12.71 -9.15
C ARG A 76 -5.19 12.39 -7.91
N HIS A 77 -6.07 11.38 -7.96
CA HIS A 77 -6.91 11.01 -6.84
C HIS A 77 -6.17 10.06 -5.91
N HIS A 78 -5.98 10.42 -4.65
CA HIS A 78 -5.23 9.60 -3.69
C HIS A 78 -6.13 8.90 -2.66
N GLY A 79 -7.41 9.27 -2.58
CA GLY A 79 -8.33 8.74 -1.57
C GLY A 79 -8.71 7.27 -1.83
N TYR A 80 -8.95 6.93 -3.10
CA TYR A 80 -9.51 5.64 -3.50
C TYR A 80 -8.60 4.44 -3.17
N ILE A 81 -7.27 4.58 -3.31
CA ILE A 81 -6.32 3.46 -3.21
C ILE A 81 -6.39 2.77 -1.84
N GLN A 82 -6.75 3.52 -0.80
CA GLN A 82 -6.82 2.98 0.55
C GLN A 82 -8.07 2.15 0.81
N TRP A 83 -9.14 2.43 0.05
CA TRP A 83 -10.40 1.69 0.06
C TRP A 83 -10.35 0.47 -0.86
N LEU A 84 -9.71 0.58 -2.03
CA LEU A 84 -9.46 -0.58 -2.89
C LEU A 84 -8.52 -1.58 -2.24
N PHE A 85 -7.54 -1.13 -1.45
CA PHE A 85 -6.56 -2.02 -0.81
C PHE A 85 -6.41 -1.67 0.67
N PRO A 86 -7.41 -1.93 1.52
CA PRO A 86 -7.32 -1.66 2.95
C PRO A 86 -6.30 -2.59 3.60
N ASN A 87 -5.61 -2.11 4.64
CA ASN A 87 -4.61 -2.87 5.38
C ASN A 87 -4.88 -2.79 6.89
N LYS A 88 -4.40 -3.77 7.65
CA LYS A 88 -4.45 -3.77 9.13
C LYS A 88 -3.64 -2.63 9.77
N VAL A 89 -2.63 -2.13 9.06
CA VAL A 89 -1.82 -0.98 9.49
C VAL A 89 -2.39 0.30 8.87
N THR A 90 -2.66 1.31 9.70
CA THR A 90 -3.10 2.64 9.24
C THR A 90 -2.13 3.24 8.23
N GLY A 91 -2.65 3.66 7.08
CA GLY A 91 -1.91 4.41 6.06
C GLY A 91 -1.93 5.92 6.31
N LEU A 92 -1.58 6.70 5.27
CA LEU A 92 -1.57 8.17 5.35
C LEU A 92 -2.97 8.82 5.24
N ASN A 93 -4.00 8.09 4.78
CA ASN A 93 -5.35 8.65 4.65
C ASN A 93 -6.06 8.45 5.98
N ARG A 94 -6.33 9.55 6.67
CA ARG A 94 -7.01 9.55 7.97
C ARG A 94 -8.49 9.17 7.88
N HIS A 95 -9.06 9.16 6.68
CA HIS A 95 -10.45 8.76 6.43
C HIS A 95 -10.59 7.28 6.05
N ALA A 96 -9.48 6.58 5.80
CA ALA A 96 -9.50 5.15 5.54
C ALA A 96 -9.41 4.38 6.85
N PHE A 97 -10.29 3.40 7.02
CA PHE A 97 -10.39 2.60 8.22
C PHE A 97 -9.42 1.42 8.17
N ARG A 98 -8.93 0.98 9.34
CA ARG A 98 -8.12 -0.24 9.41
C ARG A 98 -8.96 -1.43 9.00
N LEU A 99 -8.36 -2.31 8.20
CA LEU A 99 -8.96 -3.59 7.87
C LEU A 99 -8.99 -4.48 9.12
N ASN A 100 -10.15 -5.04 9.46
CA ASN A 100 -10.28 -5.96 10.58
C ASN A 100 -10.48 -7.42 10.12
N ASP A 101 -10.33 -8.38 11.04
CA ASP A 101 -10.39 -9.81 10.70
C ASP A 101 -11.79 -10.27 10.23
N TYR A 102 -12.85 -9.64 10.73
CA TYR A 102 -14.22 -9.92 10.29
C TYR A 102 -14.44 -9.44 8.85
N GLU A 103 -14.03 -8.22 8.51
CA GLU A 103 -14.09 -7.68 7.14
C GLU A 103 -13.31 -8.56 6.16
N ILE A 104 -12.09 -9.00 6.53
CA ILE A 104 -11.30 -9.92 5.71
C ILE A 104 -12.07 -11.20 5.46
N GLN A 105 -12.64 -11.79 6.51
CA GLN A 105 -13.38 -13.04 6.42
C GLN A 105 -14.59 -12.93 5.50
N GLU A 106 -15.40 -11.88 5.67
CA GLU A 106 -16.61 -11.66 4.87
C GLU A 106 -16.29 -11.35 3.40
N ILE A 107 -15.33 -10.45 3.15
CA ILE A 107 -14.89 -10.11 1.79
C ILE A 107 -14.29 -11.34 1.09
N SER A 108 -13.50 -12.15 1.79
CA SER A 108 -12.80 -13.29 1.19
C SER A 108 -13.71 -14.49 0.92
N ARG A 109 -14.77 -14.68 1.71
CA ARG A 109 -15.73 -15.80 1.56
C ARG A 109 -16.82 -15.51 0.54
N ASN A 110 -17.16 -14.24 0.33
CA ASN A 110 -18.16 -13.85 -0.65
C ASN A 110 -17.54 -13.74 -2.04
N GLU A 111 -18.04 -14.51 -3.01
CA GLU A 111 -17.48 -14.54 -4.37
C GLU A 111 -17.54 -13.18 -5.09
N VAL A 112 -18.63 -12.42 -4.90
CA VAL A 112 -18.81 -11.09 -5.50
C VAL A 112 -17.81 -10.09 -4.91
N LEU A 113 -17.65 -10.08 -3.59
CA LEU A 113 -16.71 -9.16 -2.93
C LEU A 113 -15.26 -9.52 -3.28
N ARG A 114 -14.94 -10.82 -3.33
CA ARG A 114 -13.62 -11.30 -3.75
C ARG A 114 -13.33 -10.98 -5.21
N ASP A 115 -14.32 -11.02 -6.09
CA ASP A 115 -14.18 -10.58 -7.48
C ASP A 115 -13.84 -9.08 -7.56
N ARG A 116 -14.49 -8.24 -6.74
CA ARG A 116 -14.14 -6.81 -6.64
C ARG A 116 -12.69 -6.58 -6.20
N VAL A 117 -12.13 -7.39 -5.30
CA VAL A 117 -10.70 -7.33 -4.94
C VAL A 117 -9.83 -7.60 -6.17
N LYS A 118 -10.16 -8.64 -6.96
CA LYS A 118 -9.40 -8.99 -8.17
C LYS A 118 -9.52 -7.92 -9.26
N ARG A 119 -10.73 -7.43 -9.53
CA ARG A 119 -10.97 -6.33 -10.48
C ARG A 119 -10.22 -5.06 -10.07
N SER A 120 -10.18 -4.74 -8.78
CA SER A 120 -9.38 -3.63 -8.25
C SER A 120 -7.90 -3.82 -8.54
N PHE A 121 -7.38 -5.05 -8.37
CA PHE A 121 -6.00 -5.37 -8.69
C PHE A 121 -5.72 -5.24 -10.19
N HIS A 122 -6.60 -5.74 -11.06
CA HIS A 122 -6.48 -5.58 -12.51
C HIS A 122 -6.47 -4.11 -12.94
N LEU A 123 -7.33 -3.28 -12.36
CA LEU A 123 -7.35 -1.82 -12.60
C LEU A 123 -6.00 -1.19 -12.25
N MET A 124 -5.40 -1.55 -11.12
CA MET A 124 -4.09 -1.02 -10.74
C MET A 124 -2.93 -1.58 -11.57
N LEU A 125 -3.01 -2.83 -12.03
CA LEU A 125 -2.02 -3.36 -12.97
C LEU A 125 -2.02 -2.57 -14.28
N ASP A 126 -3.21 -2.31 -14.84
CA ASP A 126 -3.35 -1.51 -16.06
C ASP A 126 -2.77 -0.10 -15.86
N PHE A 127 -3.08 0.52 -14.72
CA PHE A 127 -2.52 1.82 -14.34
C PHE A 127 -0.98 1.82 -14.26
N TYR A 128 -0.35 0.69 -13.92
CA TYR A 128 1.12 0.55 -13.90
C TYR A 128 1.70 0.07 -15.25
N GLY A 129 0.89 -0.09 -16.29
CA GLY A 129 1.35 -0.61 -17.58
C GLY A 129 1.63 -2.10 -17.55
N MET A 130 0.91 -2.83 -16.71
CA MET A 130 1.06 -4.26 -16.48
C MET A 130 -0.26 -4.98 -16.72
N SER A 131 -0.20 -6.28 -16.93
CA SER A 131 -1.37 -7.14 -17.05
C SER A 131 -1.11 -8.48 -16.36
N MET A 132 -2.20 -9.20 -16.05
CA MET A 132 -2.14 -10.52 -15.46
C MET A 132 -3.13 -11.46 -16.17
N THR A 133 -2.68 -12.65 -16.56
CA THR A 133 -3.55 -13.71 -17.10
C THR A 133 -4.26 -14.47 -15.98
N GLY A 134 -5.27 -15.29 -16.30
CA GLY A 134 -6.00 -16.10 -15.31
C GLY A 134 -5.12 -17.06 -14.49
N ASP A 135 -3.96 -17.45 -15.03
CA ASP A 135 -2.97 -18.30 -14.37
C ASP A 135 -1.96 -17.51 -13.52
N CYS A 136 -2.24 -16.24 -13.22
CA CYS A 136 -1.37 -15.34 -12.48
C CYS A 136 0.02 -15.16 -13.12
N GLN A 137 0.05 -15.12 -14.46
CA GLN A 137 1.26 -14.74 -15.22
C GLN A 137 1.21 -13.25 -15.54
N PHE A 138 2.32 -12.55 -15.32
CA PHE A 138 2.39 -11.10 -15.45
C PHE A 138 3.22 -10.70 -16.66
N ALA A 139 2.77 -9.64 -17.34
CA ALA A 139 3.45 -9.06 -18.49
C ALA A 139 3.27 -7.54 -18.50
N LEU A 140 4.13 -6.85 -19.26
CA LEU A 140 3.90 -5.45 -19.61
C LEU A 140 2.71 -5.35 -20.59
N SER A 141 1.86 -4.35 -20.42
CA SER A 141 0.74 -4.07 -21.33
C SER A 141 1.22 -3.32 -22.59
N LEU A 142 0.35 -3.17 -23.60
CA LEU A 142 0.66 -2.38 -24.79
C LEU A 142 0.93 -0.89 -24.49
N SER A 143 0.30 -0.36 -23.43
CA SER A 143 0.49 1.01 -22.94
C SER A 143 1.70 1.17 -22.02
N SER A 144 2.57 0.16 -21.89
CA SER A 144 3.59 0.12 -20.84
C SER A 144 4.58 1.27 -20.87
N ASN A 145 4.90 1.84 -22.02
CA ASN A 145 5.97 2.85 -22.11
C ASN A 145 5.65 4.10 -21.27
N ASP A 146 4.47 4.71 -21.48
CA ASP A 146 4.07 5.92 -20.74
C ASP A 146 3.76 5.60 -19.27
N ARG A 147 3.19 4.41 -19.01
CA ARG A 147 2.84 4.01 -17.64
C ARG A 147 4.06 3.67 -16.79
N ILE A 148 5.06 2.98 -17.35
CA ILE A 148 6.34 2.73 -16.69
C ILE A 148 7.10 4.03 -16.51
N LYS A 149 7.05 4.96 -17.47
CA LYS A 149 7.62 6.30 -17.28
C LYS A 149 6.99 7.01 -16.08
N ASN A 150 5.65 7.07 -16.00
CA ASN A 150 4.97 7.64 -14.83
C ASN A 150 5.36 6.93 -13.52
N LEU A 151 5.45 5.59 -13.52
CA LEU A 151 5.84 4.83 -12.33
C LEU A 151 7.26 5.16 -11.86
N LYS A 152 8.18 5.49 -12.77
CA LYS A 152 9.54 5.97 -12.43
C LYS A 152 9.55 7.39 -11.88
N GLU A 153 8.74 8.27 -12.46
CA GLU A 153 8.71 9.71 -12.15
C GLU A 153 7.85 10.03 -10.91
N SER A 154 6.99 9.10 -10.49
CA SER A 154 6.08 9.25 -9.34
C SER A 154 6.35 8.23 -8.23
N PRO A 155 7.39 8.43 -7.38
CA PRO A 155 7.80 7.44 -6.36
C PRO A 155 6.72 7.05 -5.34
N HIS A 156 5.69 7.89 -5.14
CA HIS A 156 4.57 7.56 -4.27
C HIS A 156 3.81 6.29 -4.74
N ASN A 157 3.87 5.98 -6.03
CA ASN A 157 3.30 4.75 -6.58
C ASN A 157 4.03 3.49 -6.07
N PHE A 158 5.29 3.57 -5.64
CA PHE A 158 5.96 2.43 -5.00
C PHE A 158 5.35 2.09 -3.64
N LEU A 159 4.89 3.10 -2.88
CA LEU A 159 4.15 2.87 -1.63
C LEU A 159 2.74 2.33 -1.89
N ARG A 160 2.10 2.73 -3.00
CA ARG A 160 0.83 2.13 -3.43
C ARG A 160 1.03 0.65 -3.79
N ILE A 161 2.12 0.27 -4.46
CA ILE A 161 2.46 -1.13 -4.74
C ILE A 161 2.65 -1.93 -3.44
N THR A 162 3.39 -1.40 -2.46
CA THR A 162 3.51 -2.04 -1.13
C THR A 162 2.14 -2.30 -0.52
N ARG A 163 1.24 -1.32 -0.59
CA ARG A 163 -0.11 -1.42 -0.06
C ARG A 163 -0.91 -2.53 -0.74
N ILE A 164 -0.89 -2.58 -2.07
CA ILE A 164 -1.55 -3.62 -2.86
C ILE A 164 -0.98 -5.00 -2.50
N LEU A 165 0.35 -5.15 -2.43
CA LEU A 165 0.98 -6.40 -2.03
C LEU A 165 0.50 -6.86 -0.65
N THR A 166 0.49 -5.99 0.36
CA THR A 166 -0.03 -6.34 1.68
C THR A 166 -1.50 -6.78 1.62
N ALA A 167 -2.37 -6.02 0.93
CA ALA A 167 -3.79 -6.33 0.83
C ALA A 167 -4.05 -7.68 0.14
N LEU A 168 -3.31 -8.00 -0.93
CA LEU A 168 -3.39 -9.32 -1.58
C LEU A 168 -3.06 -10.45 -0.58
N GLY A 169 -2.12 -10.21 0.34
CA GLY A 169 -1.80 -11.14 1.43
C GLY A 169 -2.95 -11.31 2.42
N GLU A 170 -3.54 -10.19 2.89
CA GLU A 170 -4.67 -10.19 3.83
C GLU A 170 -5.89 -10.92 3.26
N PHE A 171 -6.20 -10.73 1.97
CA PHE A 171 -7.30 -11.41 1.27
C PHE A 171 -6.97 -12.83 0.77
N GLY A 172 -5.82 -13.37 1.14
CA GLY A 172 -5.44 -14.76 0.80
C GLY A 172 -5.09 -14.99 -0.68
N LEU A 173 -4.89 -13.95 -1.49
CA LEU A 173 -4.47 -14.02 -2.89
C LEU A 173 -2.95 -14.26 -3.01
N ARG A 174 -2.47 -15.32 -2.35
CA ARG A 174 -1.03 -15.64 -2.19
C ARG A 174 -0.34 -15.87 -3.53
N ARG A 175 -1.03 -16.48 -4.50
CA ARG A 175 -0.45 -16.83 -5.81
C ARG A 175 -0.22 -15.56 -6.64
N GLU A 176 -1.22 -14.69 -6.70
CA GLU A 176 -1.17 -13.37 -7.32
C GLU A 176 -0.05 -12.54 -6.69
N GLN A 177 -0.03 -12.45 -5.36
CA GLN A 177 0.95 -11.66 -4.61
C GLN A 177 2.40 -12.09 -4.89
N LYS A 178 2.71 -13.40 -4.76
CA LYS A 178 4.07 -13.92 -4.97
C LYS A 178 4.49 -13.80 -6.43
N ASN A 179 3.61 -14.13 -7.36
CA ASN A 179 3.93 -14.06 -8.79
C ASN A 179 4.16 -12.61 -9.23
N TRP A 180 3.39 -11.65 -8.71
CA TRP A 180 3.58 -10.24 -9.01
C TRP A 180 4.91 -9.70 -8.45
N LEU A 181 5.26 -10.05 -7.21
CA LEU A 181 6.56 -9.67 -6.64
C LEU A 181 7.72 -10.19 -7.51
N ARG A 182 7.69 -11.47 -7.92
CA ARG A 182 8.73 -12.02 -8.81
C ARG A 182 8.81 -11.28 -10.15
N PHE A 183 7.66 -10.85 -10.68
CA PHE A 183 7.62 -10.05 -11.90
C PHE A 183 8.30 -8.68 -11.69
N LEU A 184 7.94 -7.98 -10.62
CA LEU A 184 8.55 -6.70 -10.23
C LEU A 184 10.07 -6.84 -10.00
N GLU A 185 10.51 -7.89 -9.30
CA GLU A 185 11.93 -8.23 -9.14
C GLU A 185 12.64 -8.39 -10.50
N GLY A 186 12.00 -9.09 -11.44
CA GLY A 186 12.50 -9.23 -12.80
C GLY A 186 12.66 -7.90 -13.52
N MET A 187 11.70 -6.97 -13.34
CA MET A 187 11.78 -5.62 -13.91
C MET A 187 12.92 -4.79 -13.34
N VAL A 188 13.15 -4.87 -12.02
CA VAL A 188 14.30 -4.21 -11.36
C VAL A 188 15.62 -4.78 -11.88
N LYS A 189 15.77 -6.11 -11.88
CA LYS A 189 16.99 -6.81 -12.34
C LYS A 189 17.33 -6.52 -13.80
N ARG A 190 16.33 -6.35 -14.66
CA ARG A 190 16.50 -6.00 -16.09
C ARG A 190 16.73 -4.50 -16.31
N GLY A 191 16.74 -3.67 -15.27
CA GLY A 191 16.90 -2.22 -15.36
C GLY A 191 15.67 -1.47 -15.87
N ILE A 192 14.53 -2.16 -16.06
CA ILE A 192 13.27 -1.54 -16.51
C ILE A 192 12.71 -0.63 -15.43
N LEU A 193 12.83 -1.00 -14.16
CA LEU A 193 12.35 -0.21 -13.01
C LEU A 193 13.43 -0.11 -11.91
N LYS A 194 14.65 0.28 -12.29
CA LYS A 194 15.80 0.37 -11.37
C LYS A 194 15.54 1.27 -10.16
N GLU A 195 14.70 2.29 -10.34
CA GLU A 195 14.31 3.27 -9.31
C GLU A 195 13.59 2.60 -8.13
N ALA A 196 13.00 1.43 -8.35
CA ALA A 196 12.31 0.68 -7.31
C ALA A 196 13.22 -0.23 -6.48
N ASP A 197 14.54 -0.31 -6.72
CA ASP A 197 15.43 -1.24 -6.01
C ASP A 197 15.35 -1.10 -4.48
N TYR A 198 15.35 0.13 -3.97
CA TYR A 198 15.16 0.38 -2.54
C TYR A 198 13.79 -0.09 -2.04
N SER A 199 12.73 0.17 -2.81
CA SER A 199 11.35 -0.22 -2.46
C SER A 199 11.17 -1.73 -2.48
N LEU A 200 11.76 -2.41 -3.47
CA LEU A 200 11.76 -3.85 -3.60
C LEU A 200 12.30 -4.51 -2.32
N ASN A 201 13.52 -4.12 -1.92
CA ASN A 201 14.22 -4.76 -0.81
C ASN A 201 13.65 -4.39 0.56
N ASN A 202 13.18 -3.16 0.76
CA ASN A 202 12.79 -2.65 2.08
C ASN A 202 11.27 -2.65 2.33
N PHE A 203 10.45 -2.80 1.29
CA PHE A 203 8.99 -2.72 1.43
C PHE A 203 8.25 -3.86 0.71
N TRP A 204 8.51 -4.10 -0.58
CA TRP A 204 7.74 -5.08 -1.37
C TRP A 204 8.02 -6.51 -0.94
N THR A 205 9.29 -6.90 -0.85
CA THR A 205 9.69 -8.24 -0.40
C THR A 205 9.23 -8.53 1.04
N PRO A 206 9.47 -7.64 2.03
CA PRO A 206 8.92 -7.82 3.36
C PRO A 206 7.39 -7.92 3.42
N ALA A 207 6.66 -7.14 2.61
CA ALA A 207 5.20 -7.18 2.57
C ALA A 207 4.65 -8.54 2.11
N VAL A 208 5.38 -9.27 1.25
CA VAL A 208 5.01 -10.62 0.81
C VAL A 208 5.42 -11.69 1.84
N GLN A 209 6.64 -11.58 2.38
CA GLN A 209 7.21 -12.52 3.34
C GLN A 209 6.48 -12.55 4.69
N ALA A 210 5.82 -11.46 5.08
CA ALA A 210 5.05 -11.36 6.32
C ALA A 210 3.96 -12.45 6.49
N PHE A 211 3.62 -13.13 5.40
CA PHE A 211 2.54 -14.11 5.26
C PHE A 211 3.04 -15.51 4.83
N ASP A 212 4.35 -15.77 4.84
CA ASP A 212 4.92 -17.11 4.54
C ASP A 212 4.96 -18.05 5.75
N ARG A 213 4.04 -17.85 6.70
CA ARG A 213 3.91 -18.65 7.91
C ARG A 213 3.08 -19.90 7.69
#